data_AF-A0A327GX49-F1
#
_entry.id   AF-A0A327GX49-F1
#
_cell.length_a   1.000
_cell.length_b   1.000
_cell.length_c   1.000
_cell.angle_alpha   90.00
_cell.angle_beta   90.00
_cell.angle_gamma   90.00
#
_symmetry.space_group_name_H-M   'P 1'
#
loop_
_entity.id
_entity.type
_entity.pdbx_description
1 polymer ?
#
loop_
_entity_poly.entity_id
_entity_poly.type
_entity_poly.pdbx_seq_one_letter_code
_entity_poly.pdbx_strand_id
1 'polypeptide(L)'
;MSADPLFSTLRISTLVLCMATAARSDYETLHVRDSHWVKWAAPASLLLASELVTNNSGLSNICMVAALISAFSICFVNPPDPRKAREWGRIEASVFAFFIIGSIGILGGALAYSDTNFVDLVLGDESTEVTLWWSLLGAILTIGFFLAAWSVGLIQGGADVKALALVALVFPSWAFMPDQMYPLGESVFRIPPAMAIFLWAGAVFLIAPPVIFLQNAYLGNIKAFSDLKMAWHATKKPILEFGESKAWVLTEVTEKDGQERVVNRILPSKESVSHGISPDQRERLSSLGIESVWVTSKHPFIVYLFFAIFPLLLIGDPLAPFFR
;
A
#
# COMPACT_ATOMS: atom_id res chain seq x y z
N MET A 1 22.61 9.41 -11.14
CA MET A 1 22.52 8.34 -12.16
C MET A 1 21.15 8.46 -12.81
N SER A 2 21.06 8.64 -14.13
CA SER A 2 19.78 8.63 -14.84
C SER A 2 19.27 7.21 -14.98
N ALA A 3 17.99 6.97 -14.71
CA ALA A 3 17.42 5.64 -14.80
C ALA A 3 17.51 5.10 -16.24
N ASP A 4 17.96 3.86 -16.41
CA ASP A 4 17.99 3.23 -17.74
C ASP A 4 16.54 3.10 -18.24
N PRO A 5 16.20 3.61 -19.44
CA PRO A 5 14.84 3.57 -19.98
C PRO A 5 14.26 2.15 -20.05
N LEU A 6 15.08 1.15 -20.36
CA LEU A 6 14.65 -0.25 -20.44
C LEU A 6 14.28 -0.77 -19.04
N PHE A 7 15.19 -0.64 -18.07
CA PHE A 7 14.95 -1.10 -16.70
C PHE A 7 13.78 -0.34 -16.05
N SER A 8 13.68 0.97 -16.28
CA SER A 8 12.57 1.80 -15.82
C SER A 8 11.24 1.29 -16.37
N THR A 9 11.16 1.04 -17.68
CA THR A 9 9.95 0.54 -18.33
C THR A 9 9.54 -0.83 -17.79
N LEU A 10 10.52 -1.73 -17.59
CA LEU A 10 10.30 -3.05 -17.03
C LEU A 10 9.82 -2.98 -15.57
N ARG A 11 10.41 -2.12 -14.74
CA ARG A 11 9.99 -1.89 -13.34
C ARG A 11 8.56 -1.36 -13.27
N ILE A 12 8.22 -0.36 -14.07
CA ILE A 12 6.87 0.22 -14.12
C ILE A 12 5.86 -0.84 -14.57
N SER A 13 6.17 -1.57 -15.65
CA SER A 13 5.30 -2.64 -16.16
C SER A 13 5.10 -3.73 -15.10
N THR A 14 6.17 -4.13 -14.40
CA THR A 14 6.13 -5.11 -13.31
C THR A 14 5.24 -4.60 -12.17
N LEU A 15 5.41 -3.34 -11.75
CA LEU A 15 4.61 -2.75 -10.67
C LEU A 15 3.13 -2.66 -11.07
N VAL A 16 2.83 -2.16 -12.27
CA VAL A 16 1.46 -2.00 -12.78
C VAL A 16 0.75 -3.34 -12.86
N LEU A 17 1.39 -4.37 -13.41
CA LEU A 17 0.81 -5.72 -13.50
C LEU A 17 0.61 -6.35 -12.12
N CYS A 18 1.59 -6.21 -11.23
CA CYS A 18 1.50 -6.70 -9.85
C CYS A 18 0.35 -6.04 -9.07
N MET A 19 0.25 -4.70 -9.15
CA MET A 19 -0.75 -3.93 -8.42
C MET A 19 -2.13 -4.06 -9.05
N ALA A 20 -2.27 -4.15 -10.37
CA ALA A 20 -3.56 -4.37 -11.02
C ALA A 20 -4.18 -5.71 -10.61
N THR A 21 -3.37 -6.77 -10.57
CA THR A 21 -3.82 -8.11 -10.15
C THR A 21 -4.13 -8.16 -8.66
N ALA A 22 -3.33 -7.50 -7.82
CA ALA A 22 -3.61 -7.36 -6.39
C ALA A 22 -4.88 -6.53 -6.13
N ALA A 23 -5.05 -5.40 -6.81
CA ALA A 23 -6.21 -4.51 -6.70
C ALA A 23 -7.50 -5.22 -7.10
N ARG A 24 -7.47 -6.02 -8.17
CA ARG A 24 -8.61 -6.85 -8.56
C ARG A 24 -8.96 -7.87 -7.46
N SER A 25 -7.97 -8.59 -6.94
CA SER A 25 -8.19 -9.57 -5.85
C SER A 25 -8.73 -8.89 -4.59
N ASP A 26 -8.21 -7.73 -4.23
CA ASP A 26 -8.66 -6.96 -3.06
C ASP A 26 -10.07 -6.41 -3.26
N TYR A 27 -10.39 -5.90 -4.46
CA TYR A 27 -11.73 -5.43 -4.80
C TYR A 27 -12.78 -6.54 -4.76
N GLU A 28 -12.48 -7.71 -5.33
CA GLU A 28 -13.41 -8.85 -5.39
C GLU A 28 -13.51 -9.60 -4.05
N THR A 29 -12.39 -9.77 -3.34
CA THR A 29 -12.31 -10.69 -2.20
C THR A 29 -11.93 -10.06 -0.86
N LEU A 30 -11.49 -8.79 -0.84
CA LEU A 30 -10.90 -8.08 0.33
C LEU A 30 -9.69 -8.80 0.91
N HIS A 31 -9.02 -9.59 0.07
CA HIS A 31 -7.87 -10.40 0.45
C HIS A 31 -6.94 -10.56 -0.75
N VAL A 32 -5.63 -10.51 -0.48
CA VAL A 32 -4.58 -10.82 -1.46
C VAL A 32 -3.68 -11.88 -0.87
N ARG A 33 -3.51 -12.99 -1.59
CA ARG A 33 -2.74 -14.15 -1.11
C ARG A 33 -1.26 -13.82 -1.00
N ASP A 34 -0.60 -14.35 0.02
CA ASP A 34 0.84 -14.17 0.24
C ASP A 34 1.71 -14.66 -0.93
N SER A 35 1.28 -15.72 -1.60
CA SER A 35 1.96 -16.25 -2.79
C SER A 35 1.99 -15.27 -3.95
N HIS A 36 1.07 -14.31 -4.02
CA HIS A 36 1.09 -13.23 -5.01
C HIS A 36 2.35 -12.37 -4.82
N TRP A 37 2.54 -11.86 -3.62
CA TRP A 37 3.63 -10.97 -3.26
C TRP A 37 5.00 -11.65 -3.41
N VAL A 38 5.12 -12.91 -2.97
CA VAL A 38 6.36 -13.69 -3.10
C VAL A 38 6.72 -13.90 -4.57
N LYS A 39 5.75 -14.19 -5.45
CA LYS A 39 6.00 -14.37 -6.88
C LYS A 39 6.47 -13.08 -7.56
N TRP A 40 5.92 -11.93 -7.18
CA TRP A 40 6.30 -10.63 -7.75
C TRP A 40 7.57 -10.03 -7.15
N ALA A 41 7.97 -10.46 -5.96
CA ALA A 41 9.27 -10.10 -5.40
C ALA A 41 10.45 -10.64 -6.22
N ALA A 42 10.29 -11.80 -6.87
CA ALA A 42 11.33 -12.39 -7.71
C ALA A 42 11.73 -11.52 -8.93
N PRO A 43 10.80 -11.12 -9.83
CA PRO A 43 11.15 -10.23 -10.93
C PRO A 43 11.59 -8.85 -10.44
N ALA A 44 11.00 -8.31 -9.36
CA ALA A 44 11.44 -7.03 -8.77
C ALA A 44 12.91 -7.07 -8.33
N SER A 45 13.28 -8.12 -7.59
CA SER A 45 14.66 -8.33 -7.11
C SER A 45 15.63 -8.57 -8.24
N LEU A 46 15.22 -9.34 -9.27
CA LEU A 46 16.06 -9.64 -10.42
C LEU A 46 16.34 -8.39 -11.25
N LEU A 47 15.33 -7.54 -11.47
CA LEU A 47 15.52 -6.26 -12.15
C LEU A 47 16.50 -5.37 -11.37
N LEU A 48 16.34 -5.29 -10.04
CA LEU A 48 17.24 -4.50 -9.20
C LEU A 48 18.68 -5.01 -9.22
N ALA A 49 18.88 -6.32 -9.04
CA ALA A 49 20.20 -6.92 -9.11
C ALA A 49 20.85 -6.73 -10.50
N SER A 50 20.07 -6.95 -11.57
CA SER A 50 20.57 -6.84 -12.95
C SER A 50 21.01 -5.42 -13.28
N GLU A 51 20.24 -4.41 -12.84
CA GLU A 51 20.59 -3.00 -13.05
C GLU A 51 21.87 -2.62 -12.30
N LEU A 52 22.02 -3.04 -11.03
CA LEU A 52 23.24 -2.77 -10.25
C LEU A 52 24.49 -3.45 -10.84
N VAL A 53 24.34 -4.68 -11.33
CA VAL A 53 25.45 -5.40 -11.98
C VAL A 53 25.81 -4.74 -13.32
N THR A 54 24.82 -4.34 -14.11
CA THR A 54 25.05 -3.68 -15.41
C THR A 54 25.73 -2.32 -15.23
N ASN A 55 25.42 -1.62 -14.14
CA ASN A 55 26.04 -0.34 -13.79
C ASN A 55 27.42 -0.48 -13.10
N ASN A 56 27.96 -1.71 -13.00
CA ASN A 56 29.22 -2.01 -12.33
C ASN A 56 29.29 -1.47 -10.88
N SER A 57 28.17 -1.50 -10.15
CA SER A 57 28.14 -1.03 -8.77
C SER A 57 29.00 -1.89 -7.85
N GLY A 58 29.52 -1.29 -6.78
CA GLY A 58 30.36 -1.97 -5.80
C GLY A 58 29.66 -3.18 -5.15
N LEU A 59 30.47 -4.13 -4.68
CA LEU A 59 29.96 -5.36 -4.06
C LEU A 59 28.98 -5.07 -2.92
N SER A 60 29.26 -4.06 -2.09
CA SER A 60 28.38 -3.65 -0.99
C SER A 60 26.98 -3.28 -1.51
N ASN A 61 26.90 -2.51 -2.61
CA ASN A 61 25.64 -2.10 -3.22
C ASN A 61 24.86 -3.28 -3.83
N ILE A 62 25.56 -4.23 -4.47
CA ILE A 62 24.91 -5.45 -4.97
C ILE A 62 24.36 -6.30 -3.81
N CYS A 63 25.11 -6.44 -2.72
CA CYS A 63 24.66 -7.16 -1.52
C CYS A 63 23.47 -6.48 -0.83
N MET A 64 23.27 -5.17 -0.98
CA MET A 64 22.08 -4.48 -0.45
C MET A 64 20.76 -4.96 -1.07
N VAL A 65 20.78 -5.56 -2.27
CA VAL A 65 19.59 -6.21 -2.84
C VAL A 65 19.12 -7.35 -1.93
N ALA A 66 20.05 -8.17 -1.43
CA ALA A 66 19.73 -9.22 -0.48
C ALA A 66 19.18 -8.64 0.85
N ALA A 67 19.69 -7.49 1.29
CA ALA A 67 19.18 -6.81 2.47
C ALA A 67 17.72 -6.34 2.30
N LEU A 68 17.37 -5.79 1.13
CA LEU A 68 15.99 -5.42 0.79
C LEU A 68 15.08 -6.65 0.71
N ILE A 69 15.53 -7.75 0.11
CA ILE A 69 14.79 -9.01 0.08
C ILE A 69 14.55 -9.53 1.50
N SER A 70 15.57 -9.50 2.36
CA SER A 70 15.47 -9.87 3.76
C SER A 70 14.47 -9.01 4.51
N ALA A 71 14.51 -7.68 4.35
CA ALA A 71 13.54 -6.77 4.95
C ALA A 71 12.11 -7.07 4.48
N PHE A 72 11.92 -7.31 3.18
CA PHE A 72 10.63 -7.69 2.61
C PHE A 72 10.13 -9.04 3.14
N SER A 73 11.02 -10.01 3.34
CA SER A 73 10.67 -11.37 3.80
C SER A 73 10.02 -11.40 5.19
N ILE A 74 10.28 -10.39 6.03
CA ILE A 74 9.68 -10.23 7.37
C ILE A 74 8.15 -10.13 7.29
N CYS A 75 7.58 -9.70 6.16
CA CYS A 75 6.13 -9.68 5.95
C CYS A 75 5.50 -11.09 5.93
N PHE A 76 6.29 -12.14 5.78
CA PHE A 76 5.82 -13.52 5.56
C PHE A 76 6.37 -14.51 6.56
N VAL A 77 7.64 -14.35 6.94
CA VAL A 77 8.37 -15.31 7.76
C VAL A 77 9.10 -14.56 8.87
N ASN A 78 9.02 -15.08 10.09
CA ASN A 78 9.82 -14.55 11.19
C ASN A 78 11.32 -14.77 10.88
N PRO A 79 12.21 -13.82 11.23
CA PRO A 79 13.65 -14.00 11.06
C PRO A 79 14.13 -15.34 11.63
N PRO A 80 14.81 -16.19 10.82
CA PRO A 80 15.25 -17.50 11.28
C PRO A 80 16.22 -17.39 12.47
N ASP A 81 15.96 -18.15 13.53
CA ASP A 81 16.85 -18.19 14.70
C ASP A 81 18.07 -19.08 14.41
N PRO A 82 19.30 -18.53 14.37
CA PRO A 82 20.53 -19.29 14.04
C PRO A 82 20.79 -20.44 15.03
N ARG A 83 20.25 -20.38 16.24
CA ARG A 83 20.39 -21.46 17.25
C ARG A 83 19.63 -22.72 16.86
N LYS A 84 18.63 -22.61 15.98
CA LYS A 84 17.79 -23.71 15.50
C LYS A 84 18.15 -24.14 14.08
N ALA A 85 19.35 -23.84 13.60
CA ALA A 85 19.76 -24.07 12.21
C ALA A 85 19.58 -25.53 11.72
N ARG A 86 19.68 -26.50 12.63
CA ARG A 86 19.52 -27.92 12.31
C ARG A 86 18.07 -28.31 11.98
N GLU A 87 17.10 -27.52 12.43
CA GLU A 87 15.67 -27.76 12.26
C GLU A 87 15.09 -27.00 11.06
N TRP A 88 15.90 -26.15 10.41
CA TRP A 88 15.43 -25.31 9.33
C TRP A 88 14.97 -26.11 8.11
N GLY A 89 13.78 -25.75 7.63
CA GLY A 89 13.33 -26.08 6.29
C GLY A 89 14.06 -25.26 5.22
N ARG A 90 13.78 -25.58 3.96
CA ARG A 90 14.39 -24.91 2.79
C ARG A 90 14.13 -23.41 2.75
N ILE A 91 12.94 -22.97 3.19
CA ILE A 91 12.54 -21.56 3.17
C ILE A 91 13.35 -20.77 4.19
N GLU A 92 13.44 -21.26 5.44
CA GLU A 92 14.18 -20.60 6.52
C GLU A 92 15.67 -20.50 6.20
N ALA A 93 16.26 -21.57 5.66
CA ALA A 93 17.65 -21.56 5.20
C ALA A 93 17.89 -20.53 4.08
N SER A 94 16.96 -20.41 3.13
CA SER A 94 17.09 -19.44 2.03
C SER A 94 16.96 -18.00 2.53
N VAL A 95 15.99 -17.72 3.40
CA VAL A 95 15.81 -16.41 4.03
C VAL A 95 17.05 -16.04 4.85
N PHE A 96 17.58 -16.98 5.63
CA PHE A 96 18.80 -16.76 6.41
C PHE A 96 20.01 -16.45 5.52
N ALA A 97 20.18 -17.14 4.39
CA ALA A 97 21.24 -16.84 3.43
C ALA A 97 21.16 -15.39 2.91
N PHE A 98 19.96 -14.91 2.57
CA PHE A 98 19.76 -13.51 2.20
C PHE A 98 20.10 -12.56 3.35
N PHE A 99 19.76 -12.90 4.61
CA PHE A 99 20.13 -12.08 5.76
C PHE A 99 21.65 -11.95 5.92
N ILE A 100 22.40 -13.03 5.72
CA ILE A 100 23.86 -13.00 5.79
C ILE A 100 24.44 -12.13 4.66
N ILE A 101 24.00 -12.33 3.41
CA ILE A 101 24.48 -11.55 2.27
C ILE A 101 24.10 -10.06 2.45
N GLY A 102 22.87 -9.79 2.88
CA GLY A 102 22.40 -8.44 3.17
C GLY A 102 23.20 -7.77 4.29
N SER A 103 23.55 -8.51 5.34
CA SER A 103 24.39 -8.01 6.43
C SER A 103 25.79 -7.62 5.93
N ILE A 104 26.36 -8.37 4.98
CA ILE A 104 27.63 -8.00 4.32
C ILE A 104 27.47 -6.68 3.56
N GLY A 105 26.35 -6.47 2.85
CA GLY A 105 26.09 -5.21 2.15
C GLY A 105 25.95 -4.01 3.08
N ILE A 106 25.24 -4.19 4.19
CA ILE A 106 25.06 -3.13 5.20
C ILE A 106 26.40 -2.83 5.90
N LEU A 107 27.08 -3.84 6.47
CA LEU A 107 28.31 -3.62 7.21
C LEU A 107 29.45 -3.18 6.30
N GLY A 108 29.59 -3.79 5.12
CA GLY A 108 30.61 -3.46 4.14
C GLY A 108 30.45 -2.03 3.61
N GLY A 109 29.22 -1.61 3.30
CA GLY A 109 28.95 -0.24 2.90
C GLY A 109 29.09 0.76 4.04
N ALA A 110 28.67 0.41 5.26
CA ALA A 110 28.88 1.27 6.43
C ALA A 110 30.37 1.52 6.72
N LEU A 111 31.22 0.50 6.54
CA LEU A 111 32.67 0.67 6.69
C LEU A 111 33.28 1.49 5.54
N ALA A 112 32.80 1.30 4.31
CA ALA A 112 33.33 1.98 3.13
C ALA A 112 32.84 3.43 2.96
N TYR A 113 31.63 3.73 3.43
CA TYR A 113 30.91 4.97 3.16
C TYR A 113 30.49 5.72 4.44
N SER A 114 31.12 5.43 5.59
CA SER A 114 30.79 6.11 6.87
C SER A 114 31.16 7.58 6.90
N ASP A 115 32.23 7.97 6.20
CA ASP A 115 32.76 9.35 6.18
C ASP A 115 31.99 10.27 5.21
N THR A 116 30.68 10.07 5.11
CA THR A 116 29.80 10.83 4.21
C THR A 116 29.36 12.12 4.86
N ASN A 117 29.42 13.24 4.13
CA ASN A 117 28.77 14.47 4.56
C ASN A 117 27.28 14.40 4.20
N PHE A 118 26.40 14.34 5.21
CA PHE A 118 24.96 14.24 4.98
C PHE A 118 24.36 15.44 4.24
N VAL A 119 24.95 16.63 4.35
CA VAL A 119 24.49 17.79 3.59
C VAL A 119 24.77 17.57 2.11
N ASP A 120 26.00 17.19 1.76
CA ASP A 120 26.41 16.94 0.37
C ASP A 120 25.63 15.73 -0.21
N LEU A 121 25.34 14.73 0.61
CA LEU A 121 24.50 13.58 0.24
C LEU A 121 23.08 14.00 -0.16
N VAL A 122 22.46 14.91 0.60
CA VAL A 122 21.11 15.41 0.32
C VAL A 122 21.12 16.36 -0.88
N LEU A 123 22.16 17.18 -1.02
CA LEU A 123 22.34 18.06 -2.17
C LEU A 123 22.67 17.30 -3.46
N GLY A 124 23.11 16.04 -3.35
CA GLY A 124 23.45 15.20 -4.49
C GLY A 124 24.89 15.42 -5.00
N ASP A 125 25.74 16.03 -4.19
CA ASP A 125 27.13 16.35 -4.50
C ASP A 125 28.10 15.21 -4.14
N GLU A 126 27.60 14.17 -3.47
CA GLU A 126 28.36 12.96 -3.13
C GLU A 126 28.57 12.01 -4.31
N SER A 127 29.53 11.09 -4.16
CA SER A 127 29.79 10.09 -5.20
C SER A 127 28.60 9.17 -5.44
N THR A 128 28.40 8.75 -6.69
CA THR A 128 27.27 7.88 -7.10
C THR A 128 27.14 6.62 -6.24
N GLU A 129 28.25 5.97 -5.87
CA GLU A 129 28.24 4.74 -5.08
C GLU A 129 27.77 4.97 -3.64
N VAL A 130 28.18 6.10 -3.04
CA VAL A 130 27.78 6.52 -1.68
C VAL A 130 26.29 6.86 -1.68
N THR A 131 25.84 7.70 -2.63
CA THR A 131 24.43 8.06 -2.77
C THR A 131 23.54 6.85 -2.99
N LEU A 132 23.99 5.90 -3.80
CA LEU A 132 23.28 4.65 -4.06
C LEU A 132 23.15 3.80 -2.80
N TRP A 133 24.23 3.61 -2.04
CA TRP A 133 24.20 2.80 -0.82
C TRP A 133 23.23 3.37 0.22
N TRP A 134 23.32 4.68 0.48
CA TRP A 134 22.42 5.38 1.40
C TRP A 134 20.97 5.37 0.91
N SER A 135 20.74 5.45 -0.40
CA SER A 135 19.41 5.31 -1.00
C SER A 135 18.80 3.92 -0.74
N LEU A 136 19.59 2.85 -0.92
CA LEU A 136 19.15 1.48 -0.64
C LEU A 136 18.90 1.27 0.86
N LEU A 137 19.74 1.87 1.73
CA LEU A 137 19.50 1.87 3.18
C LEU A 137 18.21 2.61 3.54
N GLY A 138 17.95 3.76 2.92
CA GLY A 138 16.70 4.52 3.09
C GLY A 138 15.47 3.70 2.70
N ALA A 139 15.55 2.90 1.64
CA ALA A 139 14.49 1.97 1.26
C ALA A 139 14.25 0.87 2.32
N ILE A 140 15.31 0.29 2.90
CA ILE A 140 15.21 -0.68 4.01
C ILE A 140 14.54 -0.03 5.22
N LEU A 141 14.95 1.19 5.60
CA LEU A 141 14.34 1.93 6.69
C LEU A 141 12.86 2.23 6.43
N THR A 142 12.50 2.52 5.17
CA THR A 142 11.11 2.72 4.75
C THR A 142 10.27 1.44 4.91
N ILE A 143 10.81 0.28 4.52
CA ILE A 143 10.16 -1.02 4.79
C ILE A 143 9.98 -1.23 6.29
N GLY A 144 11.04 -0.97 7.08
CA GLY A 144 11.00 -1.06 8.54
C GLY A 144 9.94 -0.16 9.17
N PHE A 145 9.79 1.06 8.65
CA PHE A 145 8.73 1.99 9.07
C PHE A 145 7.34 1.42 8.82
N PHE A 146 7.06 0.86 7.64
CA PHE A 146 5.75 0.25 7.36
C PHE A 146 5.47 -0.99 8.22
N LEU A 147 6.48 -1.82 8.46
CA LEU A 147 6.37 -2.96 9.37
C LEU A 147 6.10 -2.53 10.82
N ALA A 148 6.77 -1.47 11.29
CA ALA A 148 6.52 -0.89 12.60
C ALA A 148 5.11 -0.31 12.69
N ALA A 149 4.69 0.47 11.70
CA ALA A 149 3.33 1.02 11.61
C ALA A 149 2.26 -0.08 11.62
N TRP A 150 2.54 -1.23 11.02
CA TRP A 150 1.67 -2.39 11.07
C TRP A 150 1.62 -3.03 12.47
N SER A 151 2.77 -3.19 13.12
CA SER A 151 2.85 -3.86 14.43
C SER A 151 2.15 -3.08 15.54
N VAL A 152 2.15 -1.74 15.49
CA VAL A 152 1.36 -0.89 16.40
C VAL A 152 -0.09 -0.66 15.94
N GLY A 153 -0.51 -1.23 14.80
CA GLY A 153 -1.88 -1.15 14.30
C GLY A 153 -2.25 0.18 13.63
N LEU A 154 -1.27 1.03 13.28
CA LEU A 154 -1.50 2.24 12.49
C LEU A 154 -1.93 1.89 11.06
N ILE A 155 -1.27 0.90 10.45
CA ILE A 155 -1.71 0.29 9.20
C ILE A 155 -2.44 -1.01 9.53
N GLN A 156 -3.74 -1.09 9.27
CA GLN A 156 -4.56 -2.25 9.64
C GLN A 156 -4.42 -3.43 8.65
N GLY A 157 -4.12 -3.15 7.38
CA GLY A 157 -4.06 -4.15 6.32
C GLY A 157 -2.65 -4.73 6.13
N GLY A 158 -2.47 -6.02 6.42
CA GLY A 158 -1.20 -6.70 6.13
C GLY A 158 -0.88 -6.77 4.62
N ALA A 159 -1.90 -6.75 3.76
CA ALA A 159 -1.70 -6.69 2.31
C ALA A 159 -1.20 -5.32 1.85
N ASP A 160 -1.59 -4.24 2.55
CA ASP A 160 -1.15 -2.86 2.27
C ASP A 160 0.35 -2.71 2.56
N VAL A 161 0.79 -3.25 3.68
CA VAL A 161 2.21 -3.26 4.09
C VAL A 161 3.05 -4.04 3.10
N LYS A 162 2.57 -5.21 2.66
CA LYS A 162 3.23 -6.03 1.62
C LYS A 162 3.33 -5.28 0.30
N ALA A 163 2.27 -4.57 -0.10
CA ALA A 163 2.26 -3.74 -1.29
C ALA A 163 3.32 -2.63 -1.21
N LEU A 164 3.33 -1.86 -0.11
CA LEU A 164 4.26 -0.75 0.10
C LEU A 164 5.72 -1.23 0.21
N ALA A 165 5.96 -2.33 0.90
CA ALA A 165 7.29 -2.93 1.00
C ALA A 165 7.78 -3.46 -0.36
N LEU A 166 6.88 -3.99 -1.19
CA LEU A 166 7.22 -4.37 -2.57
C LEU A 166 7.55 -3.13 -3.41
N VAL A 167 6.85 -2.01 -3.24
CA VAL A 167 7.20 -0.75 -3.94
C VAL A 167 8.61 -0.30 -3.55
N ALA A 168 8.99 -0.36 -2.27
CA ALA A 168 10.34 -0.04 -1.83
C ALA A 168 11.41 -0.97 -2.42
N LEU A 169 11.07 -2.23 -2.72
CA LEU A 169 11.94 -3.16 -3.44
C LEU A 169 12.04 -2.83 -4.95
N VAL A 170 10.92 -2.46 -5.58
CA VAL A 170 10.85 -2.12 -7.02
C VAL A 170 11.44 -0.73 -7.30
N PHE A 171 11.28 0.22 -6.39
CA PHE A 171 11.79 1.59 -6.51
C PHE A 171 12.43 2.01 -5.17
N PRO A 172 13.66 1.57 -4.90
CA PRO A 172 14.36 1.91 -3.67
C PRO A 172 14.60 3.42 -3.50
N SER A 173 14.78 4.13 -4.62
CA SER A 173 14.90 5.59 -4.66
C SER A 173 14.42 6.15 -5.99
N TRP A 174 14.31 7.48 -6.06
CA TRP A 174 13.95 8.18 -7.29
C TRP A 174 14.93 7.96 -8.44
N ALA A 175 16.16 7.53 -8.17
CA ALA A 175 17.15 7.19 -9.21
C ALA A 175 16.73 5.97 -10.06
N PHE A 176 15.81 5.15 -9.57
CA PHE A 176 15.28 3.98 -10.28
C PHE A 176 13.94 4.23 -10.96
N MET A 177 13.42 5.46 -10.85
CA MET A 177 12.19 5.89 -11.50
C MET A 177 12.52 6.72 -12.75
N PRO A 178 11.67 6.67 -13.79
CA PRO A 178 11.82 7.57 -14.92
C PRO A 178 11.58 9.01 -14.47
N ASP A 179 12.12 9.95 -15.25
CA ASP A 179 11.83 11.37 -15.09
C ASP A 179 10.33 11.63 -15.21
N GLN A 180 9.84 12.52 -14.34
CA GLN A 180 8.42 12.86 -14.28
C GLN A 180 8.05 13.83 -15.40
N MET A 181 6.87 13.66 -15.99
CA MET A 181 6.41 14.53 -17.08
C MET A 181 6.05 15.94 -16.61
N TYR A 182 5.49 16.06 -15.40
CA TYR A 182 5.01 17.31 -14.83
C TYR A 182 5.53 17.47 -13.39
N PRO A 183 6.86 17.62 -13.19
CA PRO A 183 7.45 17.72 -11.85
C PRO A 183 6.90 18.95 -11.13
N LEU A 184 6.47 18.78 -9.87
CA LEU A 184 5.90 19.88 -9.06
C LEU A 184 6.94 20.93 -8.58
N GLY A 185 8.20 20.74 -8.93
CA GLY A 185 9.30 21.65 -8.65
C GLY A 185 10.63 20.93 -8.63
N GLU A 186 11.71 21.70 -8.69
CA GLU A 186 13.02 21.25 -8.23
C GLU A 186 12.98 21.23 -6.71
N SER A 187 13.18 20.06 -6.12
CA SER A 187 13.20 19.91 -4.67
C SER A 187 14.58 19.42 -4.24
N VAL A 188 15.13 20.08 -3.23
CA VAL A 188 16.40 19.71 -2.60
C VAL A 188 16.25 18.37 -1.87
N PHE A 189 15.05 18.10 -1.37
CA PHE A 189 14.72 16.87 -0.67
C PHE A 189 13.53 16.17 -1.32
N ARG A 190 13.58 14.84 -1.40
CA ARG A 190 12.47 13.99 -1.84
C ARG A 190 12.25 12.84 -0.87
N ILE A 191 11.00 12.56 -0.52
CA ILE A 191 10.66 11.40 0.31
C ILE A 191 10.82 10.10 -0.48
N PRO A 192 11.05 8.94 0.15
CA PRO A 192 11.16 7.66 -0.56
C PRO A 192 9.94 7.37 -1.45
N PRO A 193 10.12 6.77 -2.65
CA PRO A 193 9.01 6.50 -3.58
C PRO A 193 7.85 5.71 -2.97
N ALA A 194 8.13 4.75 -2.10
CA ALA A 194 7.10 3.98 -1.39
C ALA A 194 6.30 4.84 -0.39
N MET A 195 6.87 5.91 0.15
CA MET A 195 6.14 6.89 0.95
C MET A 195 5.32 7.83 0.06
N ALA A 196 5.89 8.27 -1.06
CA ALA A 196 5.18 9.12 -2.02
C ALA A 196 3.93 8.42 -2.58
N ILE A 197 4.01 7.14 -2.95
CA ILE A 197 2.82 6.39 -3.41
C ILE A 197 1.78 6.22 -2.30
N PHE A 198 2.20 6.07 -1.05
CA PHE A 198 1.29 5.99 0.10
C PHE A 198 0.51 7.30 0.27
N LEU A 199 1.18 8.45 0.19
CA LEU A 199 0.52 9.76 0.23
C LEU A 199 -0.40 9.98 -0.97
N TRP A 200 0.03 9.60 -2.18
CA TRP A 200 -0.82 9.65 -3.36
C TRP A 200 -2.05 8.75 -3.23
N ALA A 201 -1.93 7.56 -2.65
CA ALA A 201 -3.07 6.69 -2.38
C ALA A 201 -4.06 7.34 -1.42
N GLY A 202 -3.58 8.04 -0.39
CA GLY A 202 -4.40 8.88 0.48
C GLY A 202 -5.13 9.99 -0.30
N ALA A 203 -4.44 10.67 -1.22
CA ALA A 203 -5.06 11.70 -2.06
C ALA A 203 -6.12 11.11 -3.01
N VAL A 204 -5.85 9.96 -3.63
CA VAL A 204 -6.83 9.26 -4.48
C VAL A 204 -8.03 8.80 -3.64
N PHE A 205 -7.82 8.35 -2.41
CA PHE A 205 -8.90 7.97 -1.51
C PHE A 205 -9.87 9.14 -1.22
N LEU A 206 -9.38 10.39 -1.19
CA LEU A 206 -10.24 11.57 -1.03
C LEU A 206 -11.19 11.81 -2.22
N ILE A 207 -10.97 11.15 -3.36
CA ILE A 207 -11.88 11.19 -4.52
C ILE A 207 -13.07 10.25 -4.31
N ALA A 208 -12.97 9.25 -3.43
CA ALA A 208 -14.03 8.26 -3.22
C ALA A 208 -15.35 8.89 -2.71
N PRO A 209 -15.37 9.77 -1.69
CA PRO A 209 -16.61 10.38 -1.21
C PRO A 209 -17.37 11.19 -2.28
N PRO A 210 -16.72 12.09 -3.07
CA PRO A 210 -17.37 12.76 -4.19
C PRO A 210 -17.96 11.80 -5.24
N VAL A 211 -17.25 10.72 -5.58
CA VAL A 211 -17.74 9.72 -6.56
C VAL A 211 -18.98 9.00 -6.04
N ILE A 212 -18.96 8.55 -4.78
CA ILE A 212 -20.11 7.91 -4.14
C ILE A 212 -21.30 8.86 -4.08
N PHE A 213 -21.06 10.13 -3.77
CA PHE A 213 -22.10 11.16 -3.74
C PHE A 213 -22.76 11.34 -5.11
N LEU A 214 -21.97 11.49 -6.18
CA LEU A 214 -22.47 11.62 -7.55
C LEU A 214 -23.25 10.36 -7.98
N GLN A 215 -22.77 9.17 -7.61
CA GLN A 215 -23.47 7.93 -7.90
C GLN A 215 -24.85 7.89 -7.22
N ASN A 216 -24.94 8.28 -5.95
CA ASN A 216 -26.22 8.36 -5.25
C ASN A 216 -27.15 9.43 -5.83
N ALA A 217 -26.61 10.56 -6.28
CA ALA A 217 -27.39 11.60 -6.95
C ALA A 217 -27.97 11.09 -8.28
N TYR A 218 -27.16 10.41 -9.10
CA TYR A 218 -27.59 9.83 -10.37
C TYR A 218 -28.66 8.75 -10.21
N LEU A 219 -28.55 7.93 -9.16
CA LEU A 219 -29.55 6.89 -8.84
C LEU A 219 -30.82 7.43 -8.16
N GLY A 220 -30.91 8.74 -7.91
CA GLY A 220 -32.07 9.34 -7.24
C GLY A 220 -32.22 8.94 -5.76
N ASN A 221 -31.11 8.54 -5.11
CA ASN A 221 -31.10 8.08 -3.73
C ASN A 221 -31.20 9.22 -2.71
N ILE A 222 -30.91 10.46 -3.12
CA ILE A 222 -30.91 11.66 -2.28
C ILE A 222 -32.29 12.34 -2.37
N LYS A 223 -33.16 12.12 -1.38
CA LYS A 223 -34.52 12.68 -1.36
C LYS A 223 -34.72 13.77 -0.31
N ALA A 224 -33.95 13.72 0.78
CA ALA A 224 -34.02 14.68 1.87
C ALA A 224 -32.63 15.20 2.29
N PHE A 225 -32.61 16.29 3.06
CA PHE A 225 -31.36 16.87 3.57
C PHE A 225 -30.59 15.91 4.48
N SER A 226 -31.29 15.02 5.19
CA SER A 226 -30.68 13.94 5.99
C SER A 226 -29.92 12.91 5.14
N ASP A 227 -30.31 12.74 3.87
CA ASP A 227 -29.67 11.78 2.95
C ASP A 227 -28.36 12.32 2.39
N LEU A 228 -28.16 13.65 2.34
CA LEU A 228 -26.92 14.26 1.85
C LEU A 228 -25.71 13.79 2.67
N LYS A 229 -25.86 13.73 4.00
CA LYS A 229 -24.80 13.25 4.90
C LYS A 229 -24.47 11.78 4.66
N MET A 230 -25.48 10.95 4.40
CA MET A 230 -25.30 9.52 4.11
C MET A 230 -24.70 9.29 2.73
N ALA A 231 -25.19 10.02 1.72
CA ALA A 231 -24.72 9.94 0.35
C ALA A 231 -23.24 10.29 0.17
N TRP A 232 -22.65 11.03 1.12
CA TRP A 232 -21.21 11.33 1.13
C TRP A 232 -20.33 10.10 1.37
N HIS A 233 -20.79 9.09 2.12
CA HIS A 233 -19.94 7.98 2.56
C HIS A 233 -20.59 6.59 2.44
N ALA A 234 -21.84 6.51 1.98
CA ALA A 234 -22.60 5.27 1.86
C ALA A 234 -23.42 5.25 0.58
N THR A 235 -23.75 4.06 0.10
CA THR A 235 -24.65 3.85 -1.05
C THR A 235 -25.97 3.27 -0.58
N LYS A 236 -27.08 3.64 -1.23
CA LYS A 236 -28.39 3.07 -0.96
C LYS A 236 -28.63 1.85 -1.85
N LYS A 237 -29.05 0.74 -1.26
CA LYS A 237 -29.29 -0.53 -1.98
C LYS A 237 -30.60 -1.20 -1.58
N PRO A 238 -31.29 -1.90 -2.50
CA PRO A 238 -32.51 -2.66 -2.18
C PRO A 238 -32.24 -3.81 -1.21
N ILE A 239 -33.16 -4.06 -0.27
CA ILE A 239 -33.03 -5.15 0.72
C ILE A 239 -33.05 -6.53 0.05
N LEU A 240 -33.75 -6.67 -1.09
CA LEU A 240 -33.86 -7.93 -1.83
C LEU A 240 -32.55 -8.31 -2.55
N GLU A 241 -31.71 -7.33 -2.88
CA GLU A 241 -30.38 -7.57 -3.47
C GLU A 241 -29.31 -7.91 -2.42
N PHE A 242 -29.65 -7.81 -1.12
CA PHE A 242 -28.76 -8.18 -0.03
C PHE A 242 -28.70 -9.71 0.13
N GLY A 243 -27.85 -10.35 -0.66
CA GLY A 243 -27.36 -11.71 -0.40
C GLY A 243 -26.17 -11.71 0.58
N GLU A 244 -25.20 -12.60 0.34
CA GLU A 244 -23.88 -12.67 1.01
C GLU A 244 -22.96 -11.45 0.71
N SER A 245 -23.51 -10.25 0.58
CA SER A 245 -22.71 -9.07 0.28
C SER A 245 -21.89 -8.63 1.50
N LYS A 246 -20.57 -8.50 1.35
CA LYS A 246 -19.58 -8.06 2.36
C LYS A 246 -19.69 -6.56 2.71
N ALA A 247 -20.89 -6.02 2.73
CA ALA A 247 -21.14 -4.61 2.91
C ALA A 247 -21.82 -4.38 4.27
N TRP A 248 -21.32 -3.41 5.04
CA TRP A 248 -21.84 -3.12 6.36
C TRP A 248 -23.06 -2.22 6.25
N VAL A 249 -24.10 -2.55 7.01
CA VAL A 249 -25.39 -1.89 6.97
C VAL A 249 -25.43 -0.80 8.02
N LEU A 250 -25.84 0.38 7.59
CA LEU A 250 -25.87 1.59 8.39
C LEU A 250 -27.28 1.96 8.85
N THR A 251 -28.30 1.34 8.27
CA THR A 251 -29.70 1.53 8.65
C THR A 251 -30.12 0.48 9.68
N GLU A 252 -30.51 0.92 10.87
CA GLU A 252 -31.01 0.05 11.94
C GLU A 252 -32.37 0.51 12.45
N VAL A 253 -33.17 -0.44 12.93
CA VAL A 253 -34.39 -0.15 13.68
C VAL A 253 -34.01 -0.06 15.15
N THR A 254 -34.18 1.12 15.75
CA THR A 254 -33.99 1.34 17.18
C THR A 254 -35.33 1.66 17.82
N GLU A 255 -35.64 1.02 18.93
CA GLU A 255 -36.83 1.33 19.71
C GLU A 255 -36.54 2.52 20.63
N LYS A 256 -37.28 3.61 20.47
CA LYS A 256 -37.19 4.79 21.33
C LYS A 256 -38.59 5.20 21.75
N ASP A 257 -38.82 5.26 23.06
CA ASP A 257 -40.12 5.59 23.66
C ASP A 257 -41.27 4.64 23.25
N GLY A 258 -40.97 3.34 23.10
CA GLY A 258 -41.96 2.32 22.73
C GLY A 258 -42.45 2.40 21.26
N GLN A 259 -41.79 3.21 20.43
CA GLN A 259 -42.01 3.25 18.99
C GLN A 259 -40.73 2.84 18.25
N GLU A 260 -40.89 1.95 17.28
CA GLU A 260 -39.81 1.57 16.36
C GLU A 260 -39.48 2.76 15.45
N ARG A 261 -38.24 3.26 15.52
CA ARG A 261 -37.74 4.30 14.61
C ARG A 261 -36.54 3.80 13.85
N VAL A 262 -36.52 4.13 12.57
CA VAL A 262 -35.42 3.81 11.67
C VAL A 262 -34.37 4.90 11.79
N VAL A 263 -33.15 4.50 12.17
CA VAL A 263 -32.03 5.41 12.38
C VAL A 263 -30.91 5.01 11.41
N ASN A 264 -30.39 6.00 10.69
CA ASN A 264 -29.19 5.85 9.89
C ASN A 264 -27.97 6.24 10.72
N ARG A 265 -27.11 5.27 11.01
CA ARG A 265 -25.84 5.48 11.70
C ARG A 265 -24.74 5.87 10.71
N ILE A 266 -23.77 6.63 11.20
CA ILE A 266 -22.55 6.99 10.42
C ILE A 266 -21.57 5.81 10.40
N LEU A 267 -21.59 4.98 11.44
CA LEU A 267 -20.72 3.82 11.59
C LEU A 267 -21.58 2.56 11.77
N PRO A 268 -21.16 1.42 11.22
CA PRO A 268 -21.88 0.18 11.36
C PRO A 268 -21.82 -0.33 12.81
N SER A 269 -22.85 -1.03 13.24
CA SER A 269 -22.85 -1.71 14.54
C SER A 269 -21.95 -2.93 14.53
N LYS A 270 -21.52 -3.37 15.72
CA LYS A 270 -20.71 -4.59 15.88
C LYS A 270 -21.40 -5.83 15.29
N GLU A 271 -22.72 -5.90 15.37
CA GLU A 271 -23.53 -6.99 14.80
C GLU A 271 -23.51 -6.95 13.27
N SER A 272 -23.69 -5.78 12.66
CA SER A 272 -23.61 -5.61 11.20
C SER A 272 -22.22 -5.93 10.64
N VAL A 273 -21.15 -5.58 11.38
CA VAL A 273 -19.77 -5.91 11.01
C VAL A 273 -19.51 -7.41 11.02
N SER A 274 -20.18 -8.16 11.90
CA SER A 274 -19.92 -9.58 12.13
C SER A 274 -20.77 -10.49 11.22
N HIS A 275 -22.02 -10.12 10.94
CA HIS A 275 -23.00 -11.00 10.27
C HIS A 275 -23.75 -10.35 9.09
N GLY A 276 -23.43 -9.10 8.72
CA GLY A 276 -24.20 -8.39 7.69
C GLY A 276 -25.61 -8.05 8.17
N ILE A 277 -26.64 -8.20 7.32
CA ILE A 277 -28.05 -8.06 7.75
C ILE A 277 -28.56 -9.42 8.23
N SER A 278 -28.84 -9.53 9.53
CA SER A 278 -29.52 -10.68 10.13
C SER A 278 -30.92 -10.90 9.51
N PRO A 279 -31.40 -12.15 9.33
CA PRO A 279 -32.77 -12.42 8.88
C PRO A 279 -33.83 -11.65 9.67
N ASP A 280 -33.67 -11.57 11.00
CA ASP A 280 -34.58 -10.85 11.89
C ASP A 280 -34.59 -9.33 11.64
N GLN A 281 -33.44 -8.76 11.27
CA GLN A 281 -33.35 -7.34 10.90
C GLN A 281 -34.01 -7.06 9.55
N ARG A 282 -33.91 -7.99 8.59
CA ARG A 282 -34.60 -7.86 7.29
C ARG A 282 -36.11 -7.88 7.47
N GLU A 283 -36.61 -8.79 8.30
CA GLU A 283 -38.03 -8.92 8.57
C GLU A 283 -38.58 -7.65 9.26
N ARG A 284 -37.87 -7.10 10.25
CA ARG A 284 -38.22 -5.83 10.91
C ARG A 284 -38.19 -4.61 9.97
N LEU A 285 -37.21 -4.54 9.08
CA LEU A 285 -37.14 -3.44 8.10
C LEU A 285 -38.26 -3.56 7.05
N SER A 286 -38.57 -4.80 6.63
CA SER A 286 -39.67 -5.08 5.70
C SER A 286 -41.04 -4.81 6.33
N SER A 287 -41.24 -5.12 7.61
CA SER A 287 -42.51 -4.85 8.31
C SER A 287 -42.77 -3.35 8.48
N LEU A 288 -41.72 -2.53 8.46
CA LEU A 288 -41.79 -1.06 8.46
C LEU A 288 -41.91 -0.45 7.05
N GLY A 289 -42.06 -1.27 6.01
CA GLY A 289 -42.21 -0.80 4.63
C GLY A 289 -40.93 -0.20 4.02
N ILE A 290 -39.76 -0.52 4.57
CA ILE A 290 -38.48 -0.04 4.03
C ILE A 290 -38.01 -1.01 2.96
N GLU A 291 -37.87 -0.51 1.74
CA GLU A 291 -37.43 -1.29 0.59
C GLU A 291 -35.90 -1.19 0.33
N SER A 292 -35.23 -0.17 0.90
CA SER A 292 -33.82 0.12 0.65
C SER A 292 -33.08 0.65 1.89
N VAL A 293 -31.83 0.21 2.07
CA VAL A 293 -30.97 0.53 3.21
C VAL A 293 -29.68 1.22 2.78
N TRP A 294 -29.10 2.02 3.68
CA TRP A 294 -27.79 2.61 3.50
C TRP A 294 -26.69 1.65 3.90
N VAL A 295 -25.65 1.61 3.08
CA VAL A 295 -24.62 0.58 3.13
C VAL A 295 -23.27 1.22 2.88
N THR A 296 -22.30 0.86 3.71
CA THR A 296 -20.89 1.18 3.45
C THR A 296 -20.14 -0.09 3.06
N SER A 297 -19.37 -0.02 1.98
CA SER A 297 -18.42 -1.07 1.62
C SER A 297 -17.09 -0.84 2.32
N LYS A 298 -16.37 -1.92 2.62
CA LYS A 298 -14.95 -1.80 2.98
C LYS A 298 -14.20 -1.27 1.77
N HIS A 299 -13.41 -0.22 1.96
CA HIS A 299 -12.63 0.42 0.91
C HIS A 299 -11.32 -0.37 0.69
N PRO A 300 -11.12 -1.00 -0.48
CA PRO A 300 -9.93 -1.80 -0.76
C PRO A 300 -8.73 -0.88 -1.01
N PHE A 301 -7.83 -0.76 -0.03
CA PHE A 301 -6.74 0.22 -0.08
C PHE A 301 -5.78 -0.01 -1.26
N ILE A 302 -5.60 -1.27 -1.67
CA ILE A 302 -4.74 -1.63 -2.80
C ILE A 302 -5.25 -1.05 -4.11
N VAL A 303 -6.56 -0.85 -4.25
CA VAL A 303 -7.14 -0.17 -5.43
C VAL A 303 -6.66 1.27 -5.50
N TYR A 304 -6.61 1.98 -4.37
CA TYR A 304 -6.09 3.35 -4.34
C TYR A 304 -4.59 3.39 -4.57
N LEU A 305 -3.83 2.42 -4.04
CA LEU A 305 -2.40 2.28 -4.35
C LEU A 305 -2.15 2.05 -5.85
N PHE A 306 -2.98 1.24 -6.51
CA PHE A 306 -2.87 1.02 -7.95
C PHE A 306 -3.09 2.33 -8.72
N PHE A 307 -4.13 3.09 -8.39
CA PHE A 307 -4.36 4.39 -9.04
C PHE A 307 -3.32 5.46 -8.64
N ALA A 308 -2.68 5.33 -7.47
CA ALA A 308 -1.60 6.22 -7.04
C ALA A 308 -0.33 6.09 -7.88
N ILE A 309 -0.16 5.01 -8.64
CA ILE A 309 0.94 4.86 -9.61
C ILE A 309 0.91 6.01 -10.64
N PHE A 310 -0.28 6.43 -11.08
CA PHE A 310 -0.41 7.47 -12.10
C PHE A 310 0.16 8.83 -11.66
N PRO A 311 -0.30 9.45 -10.56
CA PRO A 311 0.29 10.72 -10.11
C PRO A 311 1.74 10.54 -9.67
N LEU A 312 2.15 9.38 -9.13
CA LEU A 312 3.56 9.13 -8.82
C LEU A 312 4.46 9.23 -10.06
N LEU A 313 4.05 8.64 -11.18
CA LEU A 313 4.83 8.66 -12.43
C LEU A 313 4.73 9.99 -13.18
N LEU A 314 3.55 10.62 -13.16
CA LEU A 314 3.32 11.88 -13.89
C LEU A 314 3.88 13.10 -13.15
N ILE A 315 3.73 13.12 -11.83
CA ILE A 315 3.87 14.31 -10.99
C ILE A 315 5.09 14.19 -10.07
N GLY A 316 5.36 12.98 -9.56
CA GLY A 316 6.50 12.71 -8.68
C GLY A 316 6.16 12.81 -7.21
N ASP A 317 7.08 13.37 -6.43
CA ASP A 317 6.93 13.53 -4.98
C ASP A 317 5.87 14.59 -4.67
N PRO A 318 4.76 14.22 -3.97
CA PRO A 318 3.73 15.19 -3.60
C PRO A 318 4.23 16.26 -2.62
N LEU A 319 5.35 16.02 -1.93
CA LEU A 319 5.93 16.96 -0.98
C LEU A 319 7.03 17.86 -1.57
N ALA A 320 7.48 17.61 -2.80
CA ALA A 320 8.52 18.41 -3.46
C ALA A 320 8.27 19.93 -3.40
N PRO A 321 7.04 20.45 -3.59
CA PRO A 321 6.79 21.90 -3.51
C PRO A 321 7.07 22.55 -2.16
N PHE A 322 7.01 21.77 -1.08
CA PHE A 322 7.16 22.27 0.29
C PHE A 322 8.61 22.30 0.76
N PHE A 323 9.52 21.65 0.01
CA PHE A 323 10.95 21.53 0.31
C PHE A 323 11.80 22.17 -0.79
N ARG A 324 11.59 23.47 -1.00
CA ARG A 324 12.38 24.33 -1.89
C ARG A 324 13.44 25.10 -1.11
#